data_AF-A0A662JQN8-F1
#
_entry.id   AF-A0A662JQN8-F1
#
_cell.length_a   1.000
_cell.length_b   1.000
_cell.length_c   1.000
_cell.angle_alpha   90.00
_cell.angle_beta   90.00
_cell.angle_gamma   90.00
#
_symmetry.space_group_name_H-M   'P 1'
#
loop_
_entity.id
_entity.type
_entity.pdbx_description
1 polymer ?
#
loop_
_entity_poly.entity_id
_entity_poly.type
_entity_poly.pdbx_seq_one_letter_code
_entity_poly.pdbx_strand_id
1 'polypeptide(L)'
;MVTAKPGEENTIELTLTNTNPDIYSVNVFVDNKLDYKDWDYSFENVNCDNLDEWTNIMSGMTFKDAKNVQIPVGGSCKIKFKFTPPEEIARGTMHTVDIRISNCAPV
;
A
#
# COMPACT_ATOMS: atom_id res chain seq x y z
N MET A 1 -5.45 4.93 -13.11
CA MET A 1 -6.40 5.92 -12.57
C MET A 1 -7.63 5.16 -12.13
N VAL A 2 -8.07 5.33 -10.89
CA VAL A 2 -9.29 4.70 -10.37
C VAL A 2 -10.27 5.81 -10.03
N THR A 3 -11.51 5.68 -10.49
CA THR A 3 -12.57 6.63 -10.15
C THR A 3 -13.25 6.15 -8.89
N ALA A 4 -13.19 6.96 -7.84
CA ALA A 4 -13.87 6.69 -6.58
C ALA A 4 -15.17 7.50 -6.49
N LYS A 5 -16.18 6.92 -5.83
CA LYS A 5 -17.40 7.65 -5.51
C LYS A 5 -17.33 8.19 -4.07
N PRO A 6 -17.76 9.45 -3.83
CA PRO A 6 -17.92 9.99 -2.48
C PRO A 6 -18.90 9.16 -1.66
N GLY A 7 -18.63 8.97 -0.37
CA GLY A 7 -19.50 8.27 0.58
C GLY A 7 -19.56 6.74 0.43
N GLU A 8 -18.94 6.16 -0.60
CA GLU A 8 -18.87 4.71 -0.80
C GLU A 8 -17.48 4.16 -0.45
N GLU A 9 -17.39 2.94 0.11
CA GLU A 9 -16.10 2.23 0.25
C GLU A 9 -15.58 1.91 -1.15
N ASN A 10 -14.37 2.37 -1.45
CA ASN A 10 -13.66 2.10 -2.69
C ASN A 10 -12.46 1.21 -2.40
N THR A 11 -12.19 0.25 -3.28
CA THR A 11 -11.02 -0.63 -3.19
C THR A 11 -10.11 -0.45 -4.40
N ILE A 12 -8.81 -0.29 -4.16
CA ILE A 12 -7.77 -0.37 -5.18
C ILE A 12 -6.95 -1.63 -4.92
N GLU A 13 -6.78 -2.46 -5.94
CA GLU A 13 -5.88 -3.61 -5.88
C GLU A 13 -4.65 -3.38 -6.76
N LEU A 14 -3.47 -3.66 -6.22
CA LEU A 14 -2.20 -3.63 -6.93
C LEU A 14 -1.51 -4.97 -6.79
N THR A 15 -0.92 -5.46 -7.87
CA THR A 15 -0.13 -6.69 -7.86
C THR A 15 1.33 -6.36 -8.12
N LEU A 16 2.20 -6.74 -7.18
CA LEU A 16 3.65 -6.69 -7.32
C LEU A 16 4.15 -8.07 -7.70
N THR A 17 4.86 -8.19 -8.82
CA THR A 17 5.45 -9.45 -9.27
C THR A 17 6.96 -9.33 -9.22
N ASN A 18 7.63 -10.29 -8.58
CA ASN A 18 9.08 -10.32 -8.57
C ASN A 18 9.61 -11.03 -9.82
N THR A 19 10.12 -10.25 -10.76
CA THR A 19 10.76 -10.75 -11.99
C THR A 19 12.28 -10.80 -11.90
N ASN A 20 12.87 -10.33 -10.80
CA ASN A 20 14.31 -10.29 -10.59
C ASN A 20 14.76 -11.45 -9.68
N PRO A 21 15.58 -12.39 -10.19
CA PRO A 21 16.04 -13.53 -9.40
C PRO A 21 16.95 -13.15 -8.23
N ASP A 22 17.57 -11.97 -8.25
CA ASP A 22 18.53 -11.50 -7.24
C ASP A 22 17.86 -10.74 -6.07
N ILE A 23 16.54 -10.51 -6.16
CA ILE A 23 15.76 -9.83 -5.11
C ILE A 23 14.94 -10.88 -4.39
N TYR A 24 15.18 -11.07 -3.09
CA TYR A 24 14.45 -12.05 -2.28
C TYR A 24 13.44 -11.40 -1.33
N SER A 25 13.66 -10.13 -0.98
CA SER A 25 12.77 -9.37 -0.10
C SER A 25 12.79 -7.88 -0.45
N VAL A 26 11.65 -7.23 -0.24
CA VAL A 26 11.48 -5.80 -0.45
C VAL A 26 10.79 -5.18 0.77
N ASN A 27 11.05 -3.89 1.00
CA ASN A 27 10.16 -3.07 1.84
C ASN A 27 9.18 -2.35 0.93
N VAL A 28 7.92 -2.31 1.35
CA VAL A 28 6.85 -1.57 0.66
C VAL A 28 6.36 -0.47 1.58
N PHE A 29 6.63 0.76 1.17
CA PHE A 29 6.16 1.96 1.85
C PHE A 29 5.00 2.53 1.07
N VAL A 30 3.94 2.91 1.78
CA VAL A 30 2.79 3.58 1.16
C VAL A 30 2.67 4.96 1.77
N ASP A 31 3.05 5.95 0.98
CA ASP A 31 2.91 7.35 1.31
C ASP A 31 1.59 7.83 0.72
N ASN A 32 0.63 8.09 1.60
CA ASN A 32 -0.69 8.49 1.21
C ASN A 32 -0.94 9.95 1.59
N LYS A 33 -1.32 10.76 0.62
CA LYS A 33 -1.65 12.19 0.80
C LYS A 33 -3.16 12.44 0.89
N LEU A 34 -3.94 11.39 1.17
CA LEU A 34 -5.37 11.48 1.44
C LEU A 34 -5.57 11.84 2.92
N ASP A 35 -6.18 12.99 3.21
CA ASP A 35 -6.55 13.43 4.58
C ASP A 35 -7.77 12.66 5.16
N TYR A 36 -8.05 11.44 4.69
CA TYR A 36 -9.24 10.70 5.10
C TYR A 36 -8.97 9.83 6.32
N LYS A 37 -9.81 9.99 7.34
CA LYS A 37 -9.72 9.26 8.62
C LYS A 37 -10.01 7.76 8.52
N ASP A 38 -10.71 7.34 7.46
CA ASP A 38 -11.16 5.95 7.24
C ASP A 38 -10.40 5.30 6.06
N TRP A 39 -9.07 5.26 6.16
CA TRP A 39 -8.19 4.61 5.21
C TRP A 39 -7.56 3.36 5.84
N ASP A 40 -7.69 2.21 5.19
CA ASP A 40 -7.03 0.97 5.61
C ASP A 40 -6.43 0.26 4.40
N TYR A 41 -5.40 -0.55 4.63
CA TYR A 41 -4.84 -1.39 3.60
C TYR A 41 -4.30 -2.67 4.17
N SER A 42 -4.24 -3.68 3.30
CA SER A 42 -3.78 -5.01 3.65
C SER A 42 -2.97 -5.60 2.50
N PHE A 43 -2.13 -6.56 2.85
CA PHE A 43 -1.38 -7.35 1.89
C PHE A 43 -1.96 -8.76 1.82
N GLU A 44 -2.15 -9.27 0.61
CA GLU A 44 -2.62 -10.63 0.34
C GLU A 44 -1.57 -11.39 -0.48
N ASN A 45 -1.55 -12.72 -0.32
CA ASN A 45 -0.61 -13.62 -1.01
C ASN A 45 0.86 -13.29 -0.77
N VAL A 46 1.17 -12.84 0.44
CA VAL A 46 2.53 -12.63 0.87
C VAL A 46 2.99 -13.84 1.66
N ASN A 47 4.16 -14.39 1.32
CA ASN A 47 4.84 -15.37 2.17
C ASN A 47 5.59 -14.57 3.24
N CYS A 48 4.82 -13.97 4.16
CA CYS A 48 5.33 -13.00 5.12
C CYS A 48 5.69 -13.66 6.42
N ASP A 49 6.97 -14.01 6.58
CA ASP A 49 7.47 -14.43 7.87
C ASP A 49 7.61 -13.25 8.85
N ASN A 50 7.70 -12.00 8.39
CA ASN A 50 7.88 -10.81 9.24
C ASN A 50 7.26 -9.52 8.63
N LEU A 51 5.93 -9.42 8.56
CA LEU A 51 5.28 -8.10 8.41
C LEU A 51 5.47 -7.31 9.70
N ASP A 52 6.60 -6.63 9.83
CA ASP A 52 6.73 -5.56 10.82
C ASP A 52 5.98 -4.34 10.29
N GLU A 53 4.68 -4.28 10.58
CA GLU A 53 3.86 -3.10 10.36
C GLU A 53 4.28 -2.02 11.36
N TRP A 54 4.86 -0.93 10.87
CA TRP A 54 5.19 0.21 11.73
C TRP A 54 4.29 1.39 11.44
N THR A 55 3.65 1.89 12.49
CA THR A 55 2.83 3.10 12.44
C THR A 55 3.71 4.34 12.35
N ASN A 56 3.79 4.95 11.18
CA ASN A 56 4.50 6.21 11.03
C ASN A 56 3.53 7.39 11.28
N ILE A 57 3.69 8.08 12.41
CA ILE A 57 2.86 9.23 12.81
C ILE A 57 3.56 10.52 12.35
N MET A 58 3.63 10.76 11.05
CA MET A 58 4.02 12.08 10.55
C MET A 58 2.76 12.85 10.15
N SER A 59 2.59 14.04 10.71
CA SER A 59 1.52 15.00 10.35
C SER A 59 0.07 14.61 10.68
N GLY A 60 -0.17 13.71 11.63
CA GLY A 60 -1.53 13.34 12.06
C GLY A 60 -2.19 12.26 11.19
N MET A 61 -1.43 11.63 10.30
CA MET A 61 -1.84 10.46 9.51
C MET A 61 -1.12 9.21 10.02
N THR A 62 -1.81 8.07 10.01
CA THR A 62 -1.34 6.77 10.47
C THR A 62 -1.17 5.86 9.25
N PHE A 63 0.06 5.58 8.83
CA PHE A 63 0.35 4.60 7.77
C PHE A 63 1.01 3.35 8.36
N LYS A 64 0.74 2.17 7.78
CA LYS A 64 1.23 0.84 8.21
C LYS A 64 2.31 0.30 7.25
N ASP A 65 3.54 0.80 7.31
CA ASP A 65 4.56 0.35 6.36
C ASP A 65 4.81 -1.16 6.47
N ALA A 66 4.95 -1.87 5.35
CA ALA A 66 5.27 -3.30 5.36
C ALA A 66 6.76 -3.52 5.10
N LYS A 67 7.46 -4.03 6.10
CA LYS A 67 8.88 -4.39 6.00
C LYS A 67 9.06 -5.87 5.65
N ASN A 68 10.20 -6.17 5.02
CA ASN A 68 10.65 -7.54 4.74
C ASN A 68 9.62 -8.41 4.01
N VAL A 69 8.86 -7.80 3.09
CA VAL A 69 7.92 -8.51 2.24
C VAL A 69 8.71 -9.42 1.30
N GLN A 70 8.63 -10.73 1.54
CA GLN A 70 9.26 -11.73 0.68
C GLN A 70 8.34 -12.06 -0.48
N ILE A 71 8.82 -11.83 -1.69
CA ILE A 71 8.15 -12.21 -2.93
C ILE A 71 9.12 -13.16 -3.64
N PRO A 72 8.87 -14.49 -3.64
CA PRO A 72 9.78 -15.43 -4.28
C PRO A 72 9.92 -15.10 -5.76
N VAL A 73 11.03 -15.51 -6.37
CA VAL A 73 11.28 -15.31 -7.80
C VAL A 73 10.14 -15.91 -8.62
N GLY A 74 9.51 -15.11 -9.48
CA GLY A 74 8.32 -15.51 -10.24
C GLY A 74 7.01 -15.48 -9.45
N GLY A 75 7.07 -15.18 -8.15
CA GLY A 75 5.91 -14.98 -7.27
C GLY A 75 5.33 -13.57 -7.36
N SER A 76 4.17 -13.39 -6.74
CA SER A 76 3.47 -12.11 -6.70
C SER A 76 2.81 -11.85 -5.35
N CYS A 77 2.84 -10.60 -4.91
CA CYS A 77 2.12 -10.08 -3.74
C CYS A 77 1.00 -9.15 -4.22
N LYS A 78 -0.19 -9.24 -3.61
CA LYS A 78 -1.28 -8.29 -3.85
C LYS A 78 -1.38 -7.30 -2.69
N ILE A 79 -1.56 -6.02 -3.00
CA ILE A 79 -1.82 -4.96 -2.03
C ILE A 79 -3.24 -4.46 -2.27
N LYS A 80 -4.06 -4.42 -1.22
CA LYS A 80 -5.42 -3.91 -1.25
C LYS A 80 -5.52 -2.65 -0.41
N PHE A 81 -5.97 -1.57 -1.03
CA PHE A 81 -6.25 -0.31 -0.38
C PHE A 81 -7.75 -0.09 -0.31
N LYS A 82 -8.27 0.19 0.88
CA LYS A 82 -9.68 0.51 1.12
C LYS A 82 -9.81 1.92 1.65
N PHE A 83 -10.72 2.67 1.06
CA PHE A 83 -10.92 4.06 1.42
C PHE A 83 -12.30 4.56 1.09
N THR A 84 -12.81 5.46 1.91
CA THR A 84 -14.11 6.11 1.71
C THR A 84 -13.90 7.61 1.62
N PRO A 85 -13.94 8.22 0.42
CA PRO A 85 -13.88 9.66 0.29
C PRO A 85 -15.11 10.30 0.97
N PRO A 86 -14.97 11.47 1.60
CA PRO A 86 -16.08 12.17 2.24
C PRO A 86 -17.11 12.62 1.20
N GLU A 87 -18.38 12.63 1.57
CA GLU A 87 -19.49 13.00 0.68
C GLU A 87 -19.33 14.40 0.07
N GLU A 88 -18.75 15.33 0.84
CA GLU A 88 -18.58 16.74 0.45
C GLU A 88 -17.37 17.01 -0.46
N ILE A 89 -16.62 15.97 -0.87
CA ILE A 89 -15.45 16.15 -1.73
C ILE A 89 -15.84 16.80 -3.07
N ALA A 90 -15.08 17.82 -3.49
CA ALA A 90 -15.31 18.47 -4.77
C ALA A 90 -15.13 17.49 -5.94
N ARG A 91 -16.06 17.53 -6.90
CA ARG A 91 -16.00 16.66 -8.08
C ARG A 91 -14.73 16.93 -8.88
N GLY A 92 -14.02 15.86 -9.26
CA GLY A 92 -12.79 15.95 -10.03
C GLY A 92 -11.53 16.19 -9.20
N THR A 93 -11.64 16.20 -7.86
CA THR A 93 -10.49 16.17 -6.97
C THR A 93 -9.63 14.94 -7.27
N MET A 94 -8.33 15.16 -7.46
CA MET A 94 -7.34 14.11 -7.68
C MET A 94 -6.43 14.02 -6.46
N HIS A 95 -6.20 12.80 -6.02
CA HIS A 95 -5.24 12.49 -4.98
C HIS A 95 -4.25 11.43 -5.48
N THR A 96 -3.05 11.48 -4.93
CA THR A 96 -1.98 10.56 -5.28
C THR A 96 -1.69 9.64 -4.11
N VAL A 97 -1.62 8.35 -4.39
CA VAL A 97 -1.07 7.33 -3.49
C VAL A 97 0.31 6.98 -4.05
N ASP A 98 1.35 7.32 -3.31
CA ASP A 98 2.74 7.07 -3.70
C ASP A 98 3.20 5.77 -3.06
N ILE A 99 3.65 4.81 -3.88
CA ILE A 99 4.17 3.53 -3.39
C ILE A 99 5.65 3.46 -3.67
N ARG A 100 6.44 3.21 -2.63
CA ARG A 100 7.89 3.05 -2.75
C ARG A 100 8.26 1.63 -2.41
N ILE A 101 9.05 1.04 -3.30
CA ILE A 101 9.58 -0.31 -3.13
C ILE A 101 11.10 -0.19 -3.06
N SER A 102 11.69 -0.72 -2.00
CA SER A 102 13.15 -0.78 -1.86
C SER A 102 13.58 -2.22 -1.67
N ASN A 103 14.68 -2.62 -2.31
CA ASN A 103 15.31 -3.90 -2.03
C ASN A 103 15.76 -3.94 -0.56
N CYS A 104 15.53 -5.05 0.13
CA CYS A 104 16.19 -5.29 1.41
C CYS A 104 17.61 -5.79 1.13
N ALA A 105 18.59 -5.32 1.91
CA ALA A 105 19.89 -5.96 1.90
C ALA A 105 19.72 -7.42 2.38
N PRO A 106 20.40 -8.41 1.77
CA PRO A 106 20.48 -9.73 2.37
C PRO A 106 21.05 -9.58 3.78
N VAL A 107 20.32 -10.09 4.77
CA VAL A 107 20.76 -10.14 6.17
C VAL A 107 21.86 -11.18 6.32
#